data_AF-A0A060HM30-F1
#
_entry.id   AF-A0A060HM30-F1
#
_cell.length_a   1.000
_cell.length_b   1.000
_cell.length_c   1.000
_cell.angle_alpha   90.00
_cell.angle_beta   90.00
_cell.angle_gamma   90.00
#
_symmetry.space_group_name_H-M   'P 1'
#
loop_
_entity.id
_entity.type
_entity.pdbx_description
1 polymer ?
#
loop_
_entity_poly.entity_id
_entity_poly.type
_entity_poly.pdbx_seq_one_letter_code
_entity_poly.pdbx_strand_id
1 'polypeptide(L)'
;MSERAEEDYHGNPGRVGGTGSPAEDIEEERARNRLWDLKEEAKWGKDTMTQKKAIEELSKSGVPAISYLEEILAVVPPGEIKQYCQDIIIGISRPLPDESEGGAEALEAKVRTPD
;
A
#
# COMPACT_ATOMS: atom_id res chain seq x y z
N MET A 1 -42.28 4.82 51.63
CA MET A 1 -42.31 5.78 50.52
C MET A 1 -40.87 6.15 50.24
N SER A 2 -40.34 5.71 49.09
CA SER A 2 -38.93 5.91 48.71
C SER A 2 -38.77 7.31 48.14
N GLU A 3 -38.01 8.15 48.82
CA GLU A 3 -37.66 9.48 48.33
C GLU A 3 -36.31 9.35 47.61
N ARG A 4 -36.35 9.53 46.28
CA ARG A 4 -35.25 9.32 45.35
C ARG A 4 -34.36 10.56 45.37
N ALA A 5 -33.09 10.35 45.73
CA ALA A 5 -32.04 11.32 45.53
C ALA A 5 -31.85 11.56 44.02
N GLU A 6 -31.94 12.81 43.59
CA GLU A 6 -31.45 13.23 42.27
C GLU A 6 -30.30 14.20 42.52
N GLU A 7 -29.10 13.63 42.40
CA GLU A 7 -27.81 14.30 42.57
C GLU A 7 -27.55 15.26 41.42
N ASP A 8 -27.23 16.50 41.82
CA ASP A 8 -26.70 17.61 41.02
C ASP A 8 -25.39 17.20 40.32
N TYR A 9 -25.48 16.60 39.14
CA TYR A 9 -24.31 16.32 38.30
C TYR A 9 -24.05 17.48 37.33
N HIS A 10 -23.47 18.56 37.85
CA HIS A 10 -22.81 19.58 37.04
C HIS A 10 -21.51 19.01 36.44
N GLY A 11 -21.66 18.28 35.32
CA GLY A 11 -20.55 17.80 34.50
C GLY A 11 -19.84 18.95 33.79
N ASN A 12 -18.64 19.26 34.28
CA ASN A 12 -17.66 20.21 33.75
C ASN A 12 -17.46 20.08 32.21
N PRO A 13 -17.68 21.13 31.39
CA PRO A 13 -17.40 21.10 29.96
C PRO A 13 -15.90 21.37 29.73
N GLY A 14 -15.09 20.35 30.01
CA GLY A 14 -13.63 20.42 29.94
C GLY A 14 -13.04 19.30 29.11
N ARG A 15 -13.36 19.20 27.82
CA ARG A 15 -12.49 18.48 26.88
C ARG A 15 -12.45 19.16 25.51
N VAL A 16 -11.39 19.94 25.39
CA VAL A 16 -10.75 20.51 24.20
C VAL A 16 -10.88 19.69 22.91
N GLY A 17 -11.23 20.39 21.83
CA GLY A 17 -10.54 20.30 20.54
C GLY A 17 -10.72 19.03 19.71
N GLY A 18 -11.84 18.94 18.99
CA GLY A 18 -11.98 18.08 17.83
C GLY A 18 -12.72 18.83 16.73
N THR A 19 -12.04 19.72 16.02
CA THR A 19 -12.56 20.37 14.79
C THR A 19 -12.40 19.45 13.57
N GLY A 20 -12.56 18.14 13.75
CA GLY A 20 -12.65 17.21 12.63
C GLY A 20 -14.05 17.30 12.06
N SER A 21 -14.19 17.74 10.81
CA SER A 21 -15.50 17.79 10.17
C SER A 21 -16.00 16.34 9.99
N PRO A 22 -17.28 16.01 10.27
CA PRO A 22 -17.81 14.65 10.14
C PRO A 22 -17.78 14.08 8.71
N ALA A 23 -17.40 14.90 7.72
CA ALA A 23 -17.18 14.47 6.34
C ALA A 23 -15.82 13.79 6.13
N GLU A 24 -14.80 14.17 6.91
CA GLU A 24 -13.43 13.66 6.75
C GLU A 24 -13.29 12.22 7.28
N ASP A 25 -13.97 11.89 8.39
CA ASP A 25 -14.04 10.53 8.94
C ASP A 25 -14.69 9.52 7.98
N ILE A 26 -15.68 9.94 7.18
CA ILE A 26 -16.40 9.04 6.24
C ILE A 26 -15.52 8.69 5.04
N GLU A 27 -14.74 9.65 4.54
CA GLU A 27 -13.87 9.40 3.38
C GLU A 27 -12.69 8.50 3.75
N GLU A 28 -12.12 8.68 4.93
CA GLU A 28 -11.04 7.81 5.42
C GLU A 28 -11.52 6.37 5.62
N GLU A 29 -12.71 6.18 6.19
CA GLU A 29 -13.29 4.84 6.36
C GLU A 29 -13.59 4.14 5.04
N ARG A 30 -14.10 4.88 4.04
CA ARG A 30 -14.29 4.33 2.69
C ARG A 30 -12.98 3.95 2.03
N ALA A 31 -11.92 4.73 2.23
CA ALA A 31 -10.59 4.41 1.72
C ALA A 31 -10.05 3.12 2.37
N ARG A 32 -10.22 2.95 3.69
CA ARG A 32 -9.85 1.72 4.40
C ARG A 32 -10.61 0.50 3.88
N ASN A 33 -11.92 0.60 3.71
CA ASN A 33 -12.73 -0.50 3.15
C ASN A 33 -12.27 -0.87 1.75
N ARG A 34 -12.02 0.13 0.89
CA ARG A 34 -11.56 -0.12 -0.48
C ARG A 34 -10.20 -0.83 -0.53
N LEU A 35 -9.25 -0.47 0.32
CA LEU A 35 -7.95 -1.17 0.40
C LEU A 35 -8.11 -2.61 0.87
N TRP A 36 -9.03 -2.85 1.80
CA TRP A 36 -9.36 -4.18 2.27
C TRP A 36 -9.99 -5.05 1.17
N ASP A 37 -10.96 -4.52 0.43
CA ASP A 37 -11.58 -5.20 -0.71
C ASP A 37 -10.53 -5.57 -1.78
N LEU A 38 -9.66 -4.64 -2.14
CA LEU A 38 -8.58 -4.90 -3.11
C LEU A 38 -7.62 -5.98 -2.61
N LYS A 39 -7.31 -6.00 -1.31
CA LYS A 39 -6.47 -7.05 -0.71
C LYS A 39 -7.12 -8.43 -0.80
N GLU A 40 -8.40 -8.53 -0.49
CA GLU A 40 -9.14 -9.80 -0.59
C GLU A 40 -9.21 -10.27 -2.05
N GLU A 41 -9.46 -9.34 -2.98
CA GLU A 41 -9.49 -9.64 -4.41
C GLU A 41 -8.10 -10.05 -4.96
N ALA A 42 -7.02 -9.48 -4.45
CA ALA A 42 -5.66 -9.91 -4.79
C ALA A 42 -5.35 -11.33 -4.28
N LYS A 43 -5.86 -11.71 -3.10
CA LYS A 43 -5.64 -13.05 -2.51
C LYS A 43 -6.49 -14.14 -3.15
N TRP A 44 -7.78 -13.86 -3.33
CA TRP A 44 -8.81 -14.85 -3.65
C TRP A 44 -9.51 -14.58 -4.97
N GLY A 45 -9.00 -13.64 -5.77
CA GLY A 45 -9.53 -13.33 -7.08
C GLY A 45 -9.65 -14.58 -7.95
N LYS A 46 -10.75 -14.66 -8.69
CA LYS A 46 -11.11 -15.83 -9.51
C LYS A 46 -10.09 -16.13 -10.61
N ASP A 47 -9.45 -15.08 -11.13
CA ASP A 47 -8.56 -15.15 -12.28
C ASP A 47 -7.31 -14.29 -12.03
N THR A 48 -6.20 -14.70 -12.63
CA THR A 48 -4.89 -14.04 -12.52
C THR A 48 -4.95 -12.55 -12.91
N MET A 49 -5.75 -12.21 -13.93
CA MET A 49 -5.92 -10.83 -14.38
C MET A 49 -6.57 -9.94 -13.31
N THR A 50 -7.59 -10.46 -12.63
CA THR A 50 -8.30 -9.75 -11.55
C THR A 50 -7.36 -9.52 -10.36
N GLN A 51 -6.60 -10.55 -9.98
CA GLN A 51 -5.63 -10.44 -8.89
C GLN A 51 -4.53 -9.42 -9.19
N LYS A 52 -3.97 -9.41 -10.42
CA LYS A 52 -2.99 -8.40 -10.83
C LYS A 52 -3.56 -6.99 -10.80
N LYS A 53 -4.78 -6.81 -11.30
CA LYS A 53 -5.44 -5.51 -11.29
C LYS A 53 -5.64 -5.00 -9.86
N ALA A 54 -6.03 -5.87 -8.94
CA ALA A 54 -6.19 -5.50 -7.53
C ALA A 54 -4.84 -5.11 -6.89
N ILE A 55 -3.77 -5.84 -7.19
CA ILE A 55 -2.39 -5.51 -6.77
C ILE A 55 -1.94 -4.15 -7.33
N GLU A 56 -2.25 -3.86 -8.59
CA GLU A 56 -1.93 -2.57 -9.23
C GLU A 56 -2.73 -1.42 -8.62
N GLU A 57 -4.02 -1.61 -8.33
CA GLU A 57 -4.80 -0.58 -7.63
C GLU A 57 -4.29 -0.35 -6.20
N LEU A 58 -3.83 -1.41 -5.50
CA LEU A 58 -3.19 -1.27 -4.19
C LEU A 58 -1.91 -0.45 -4.28
N SER A 59 -1.07 -0.71 -5.27
CA SER A 59 0.24 -0.06 -5.44
C SER A 59 0.15 1.45 -5.61
N LYS A 60 -0.97 1.97 -6.13
CA LYS A 60 -1.25 3.41 -6.25
C LYS A 60 -1.26 4.14 -4.90
N SER A 61 -1.47 3.39 -3.80
CA SER A 61 -1.39 3.94 -2.44
C SER A 61 0.05 4.19 -1.99
N GLY A 62 1.04 3.70 -2.73
CA GLY A 62 2.47 3.88 -2.44
C GLY A 62 2.94 3.05 -1.24
N VAL A 63 3.78 3.65 -0.40
CA VAL A 63 4.38 2.99 0.78
C VAL A 63 3.39 2.22 1.68
N PRO A 64 2.20 2.74 2.04
CA PRO A 64 1.25 1.98 2.87
C PRO A 64 0.72 0.71 2.18
N ALA A 65 0.83 0.60 0.85
CA ALA A 65 0.43 -0.61 0.13
C ALA A 65 1.36 -1.80 0.44
N ILE A 66 2.63 -1.55 0.79
CA ILE A 66 3.65 -2.59 0.99
C ILE A 66 3.19 -3.60 2.02
N SER A 67 2.69 -3.15 3.19
CA SER A 67 2.21 -4.04 4.25
C SER A 67 1.09 -4.98 3.75
N TYR A 68 0.16 -4.45 2.95
CA TYR A 68 -0.93 -5.25 2.38
C TYR A 68 -0.42 -6.23 1.32
N LEU A 69 0.55 -5.82 0.50
CA LEU A 69 1.17 -6.65 -0.52
C LEU A 69 2.02 -7.79 0.09
N GLU A 70 2.73 -7.54 1.18
CA GLU A 70 3.45 -8.58 1.94
C GLU A 70 2.48 -9.62 2.53
N GLU A 71 1.33 -9.19 3.05
CA GLU A 71 0.28 -10.11 3.50
C GLU A 71 -0.30 -10.95 2.34
N ILE A 72 -0.41 -10.37 1.14
CA ILE A 72 -0.83 -11.11 -0.06
C ILE A 72 0.23 -12.16 -0.41
N LEU A 73 1.53 -11.82 -0.39
CA LEU A 73 2.62 -12.77 -0.67
C LEU A 73 2.67 -13.96 0.29
N ALA A 74 2.27 -13.75 1.54
CA ALA A 74 2.20 -14.79 2.55
C ALA A 74 1.09 -15.81 2.27
N VAL A 75 0.00 -15.39 1.62
CA VAL A 75 -1.18 -16.24 1.33
C VAL A 75 -1.11 -16.85 -0.07
N VAL A 76 -0.68 -16.09 -1.07
CA VAL A 76 -0.71 -16.50 -2.47
C VAL A 76 0.33 -17.60 -2.74
N PRO A 77 -0.06 -18.68 -3.46
CA PRO A 77 0.85 -19.75 -3.83
C PRO A 77 1.97 -19.24 -4.76
N PRO A 78 3.13 -19.93 -4.81
CA PRO A 78 4.18 -19.60 -5.75
C PRO A 78 3.66 -19.68 -7.19
N GLY A 79 3.93 -18.64 -7.97
CA GLY A 79 3.43 -18.51 -9.34
C GLY A 79 3.49 -17.07 -9.84
N GLU A 80 2.80 -16.81 -10.95
CA GLU A 80 2.81 -15.52 -11.64
C GLU A 80 2.33 -14.36 -10.75
N ILE A 81 1.28 -14.55 -9.95
CA ILE A 81 0.77 -13.52 -9.03
C ILE A 81 1.77 -13.18 -7.95
N LYS A 82 2.44 -14.20 -7.38
CA LYS A 82 3.45 -13.99 -6.34
C LYS A 82 4.62 -13.18 -6.89
N GLN A 83 5.10 -13.51 -8.09
CA GLN A 83 6.16 -12.77 -8.76
C GLN A 83 5.73 -11.32 -9.05
N TYR A 84 4.54 -11.13 -9.59
CA TYR A 84 4.01 -9.79 -9.90
C TYR A 84 3.87 -8.92 -8.65
N CYS A 85 3.38 -9.49 -7.55
CA CYS A 85 3.28 -8.78 -6.27
C CYS A 85 4.66 -8.38 -5.71
N GLN A 86 5.67 -9.25 -5.82
CA GLN A 86 7.05 -8.92 -5.44
C GLN A 86 7.61 -7.78 -6.27
N ASP A 87 7.41 -7.81 -7.60
CA ASP A 87 7.89 -6.78 -8.52
C ASP A 87 7.31 -5.41 -8.17
N ILE A 88 6.02 -5.36 -7.85
CA ILE A 88 5.33 -4.14 -7.40
C ILE A 88 5.88 -3.63 -6.07
N ILE A 89 6.09 -4.50 -5.07
CA ILE A 89 6.69 -4.09 -3.78
C ILE A 89 8.09 -3.50 -4.01
N ILE A 90 8.89 -4.13 -4.87
CA ILE A 90 10.23 -3.64 -5.22
C ILE A 90 10.12 -2.28 -5.92
N GLY A 91 9.18 -2.12 -6.84
CA GLY A 91 8.95 -0.86 -7.56
C GLY A 91 8.49 0.29 -6.66
N ILE A 92 7.72 0.01 -5.61
CA ILE A 92 7.34 1.02 -4.59
C ILE A 92 8.53 1.32 -3.68
N SER A 93 9.31 0.31 -3.29
CA SER A 93 10.37 0.42 -2.31
C SER A 93 11.67 0.99 -2.87
N ARG A 94 11.95 0.77 -4.15
CA ARG A 94 13.10 1.36 -4.83
C ARG A 94 12.71 2.75 -5.32
N PRO A 95 13.34 3.84 -4.84
CA PRO A 95 13.43 5.01 -5.69
C PRO A 95 14.09 4.54 -6.99
N LEU A 96 13.54 4.91 -8.14
CA LEU A 96 14.12 4.61 -9.45
C LEU A 96 15.64 4.75 -9.35
N PRO A 97 16.44 3.72 -9.69
CA PRO A 97 17.83 3.98 -9.96
C PRO A 97 17.82 4.98 -11.12
N ASP A 98 18.30 6.19 -10.87
CA ASP A 98 18.77 7.08 -11.93
C ASP A 98 19.60 6.18 -12.86
N GLU A 99 19.24 6.14 -14.15
CA GLU A 99 19.90 5.32 -15.17
C GLU A 99 21.36 5.77 -15.36
N SER A 100 22.20 5.47 -14.38
CA SER A 100 23.65 5.63 -14.41
C SER A 100 24.32 4.27 -14.19
N GLU A 101 23.79 3.23 -14.84
CA GLU A 101 24.56 2.05 -15.22
C GLU A 101 24.98 2.20 -16.68
N GLY A 102 25.88 3.15 -16.92
CA GLY A 102 26.76 3.14 -18.09
C GLY A 102 27.86 2.10 -17.86
N GLY A 103 27.51 0.82 -17.98
CA GLY A 103 28.40 -0.31 -17.72
C GLY A 103 28.25 -1.42 -18.76
N ALA A 104 28.78 -1.21 -19.97
CA ALA A 104 29.22 -2.27 -20.88
C ALA A 104 30.20 -1.66 -21.88
N GLU A 105 31.30 -2.24 -22.30
CA GLU A 105 32.14 -3.34 -21.86
C GLU A 105 33.40 -3.15 -22.73
N ALA A 106 34.58 -3.34 -22.15
CA ALA A 106 35.86 -3.14 -22.84
C ALA A 106 36.13 -4.30 -23.81
N LEU A 107 35.96 -4.08 -25.12
CA LEU A 107 36.54 -4.87 -26.22
C LEU A 107 36.73 -3.83 -27.36
N GLU A 108 37.90 -3.48 -27.87
CA GLU A 108 38.77 -4.35 -28.65
C GLU A 108 40.12 -3.64 -28.91
N ALA A 109 41.12 -4.44 -29.23
CA ALA A 109 42.54 -4.13 -29.19
C ALA A 109 42.99 -2.99 -30.12
N LYS A 110 43.99 -2.25 -29.64
CA LYS A 110 44.89 -1.41 -30.46
C LYS A 110 45.62 -2.27 -31.50
N VAL A 111 45.03 -2.43 -32.68
CA VAL A 111 45.78 -2.71 -33.92
C VAL A 111 46.03 -1.39 -34.63
N ARG A 112 47.20 -0.85 -34.28
CA ARG A 112 48.13 -0.05 -35.08
C ARG A 112 47.82 0.02 -36.58
N THR A 113 47.46 1.21 -37.04
CA THR A 113 47.85 1.75 -38.36
C THR A 113 48.61 3.05 -38.07
N PRO A 114 49.81 3.25 -38.64
CA PRO A 114 49.85 3.96 -39.92
C PRO A 114 50.97 3.50 -40.89
N ASP A 115 50.74 3.84 -42.16
CA ASP A 115 51.65 4.12 -43.30
C ASP A 115 52.95 3.29 -43.45
#